data_AF-A0A970HCU1-F1
#
_entry.id   AF-A0A970HCU1-F1
#
_cell.length_a   1.000
_cell.length_b   1.000
_cell.length_c   1.000
_cell.angle_alpha   90.00
_cell.angle_beta   90.00
_cell.angle_gamma   90.00
#
_symmetry.space_group_name_H-M   'P 1'
#
loop_
_entity.id
_entity.type
_entity.pdbx_description
1 polymer ?
#
loop_
_entity_poly.entity_id
_entity_poly.type
_entity_poly.pdbx_seq_one_letter_code
_entity_poly.pdbx_strand_id
1 'polypeptide(L)'
;AEKHNRRWISSDLGSISSGLIRKRLGREHRPYRILNSSPLRWEDRLKLQIEKLDINYHKIKFLEYDLDLSQIKLNKKNREKVEKLQNTNSLAFIDYIAFGGHLENNDEIIIEYEELRRPDKLIIDTEMEVDLNLHSIIRIVDVFGQEYVQRLND
;
A
#
# COMPACT_ATOMS: atom_id res chain seq x y z
N ALA A 1 1.54 25.14 2.12
CA ALA A 1 0.93 25.09 0.78
C ALA A 1 -0.54 24.66 0.86
N GLU A 2 -0.81 23.52 1.51
CA GLU A 2 -2.13 22.94 1.73
C GLU A 2 -3.14 23.88 2.43
N LYS A 3 -2.77 24.48 3.57
CA LYS A 3 -3.60 25.50 4.28
C LYS A 3 -4.03 26.70 3.41
N HIS A 4 -3.40 26.89 2.26
CA HIS A 4 -3.67 27.99 1.33
C HIS A 4 -4.15 27.51 -0.05
N ASN A 5 -4.58 26.24 -0.17
CA ASN A 5 -5.03 25.63 -1.44
C ASN A 5 -4.04 25.81 -2.62
N ARG A 6 -2.73 25.77 -2.32
CA ARG A 6 -1.69 25.85 -3.36
C ARG A 6 -1.21 24.45 -3.72
N ARG A 7 -1.02 24.19 -5.02
CA ARG A 7 -0.31 23.00 -5.52
C ARG A 7 1.13 23.00 -5.00
N TRP A 8 1.65 21.83 -4.66
CA TRP A 8 3.01 21.66 -4.16
C TRP A 8 3.59 20.33 -4.64
N ILE A 9 4.92 20.27 -4.73
CA ILE A 9 5.69 19.07 -5.06
C ILE A 9 6.69 18.90 -3.94
N SER A 10 6.85 17.66 -3.44
CA SER A 10 7.88 17.29 -2.47
C SER A 10 8.68 16.12 -3.02
N SER A 11 9.97 16.08 -2.71
CA SER A 11 10.88 15.00 -3.13
C SER A 11 11.82 14.66 -1.98
N ASP A 12 12.09 13.37 -1.78
CA ASP A 12 13.03 12.85 -0.80
C ASP A 12 13.68 11.56 -1.37
N LEU A 13 14.91 11.27 -0.97
CA LEU A 13 15.73 10.18 -1.49
C LEU A 13 15.66 8.91 -0.61
N GLY A 14 14.97 8.95 0.54
CA GLY A 14 14.90 7.83 1.49
C GLY A 14 13.65 6.95 1.39
N SER A 15 13.80 5.64 1.66
CA SER A 15 12.65 4.72 1.85
C SER A 15 11.86 5.03 3.14
N ILE A 16 12.53 5.49 4.20
CA ILE A 16 11.88 5.90 5.45
C ILE A 16 11.02 7.16 5.23
N SER A 17 11.47 8.07 4.36
CA SER A 17 10.73 9.29 4.02
C SER A 17 9.49 9.01 3.17
N SER A 18 9.47 7.98 2.31
CA SER A 18 8.28 7.65 1.53
C SER A 18 7.12 7.23 2.45
N GLY A 19 7.40 6.38 3.45
CA GLY A 19 6.43 5.99 4.48
C GLY A 19 5.92 7.19 5.29
N LEU A 20 6.81 8.09 5.72
CA LEU A 20 6.43 9.30 6.48
C LEU A 20 5.57 10.27 5.66
N ILE A 21 5.92 10.48 4.39
CA ILE A 21 5.15 11.35 3.47
C ILE A 21 3.75 10.77 3.25
N ARG A 22 3.63 9.46 3.00
CA ARG A 22 2.34 8.78 2.84
C ARG A 22 1.49 8.87 4.10
N LYS A 23 2.07 8.60 5.27
CA LYS A 23 1.36 8.73 6.57
C LYS A 23 0.88 10.15 6.85
N ARG A 24 1.55 11.17 6.29
CA ARG A 24 1.12 12.57 6.38
C ARG A 24 0.00 12.88 5.39
N LEU A 25 0.09 12.38 4.16
CA LEU A 25 -0.91 12.60 3.11
C LEU A 25 -2.24 11.89 3.41
N GLY A 26 -2.22 10.67 3.94
CA GLY A 26 -3.44 9.90 4.24
C GLY A 26 -4.31 10.43 5.36
N ARG A 27 -3.88 11.48 6.06
CA ARG A 27 -4.73 12.19 7.02
C ARG A 27 -5.64 13.24 6.37
N GLU A 28 -5.32 13.68 5.16
CA GLU A 28 -6.03 14.79 4.50
C GLU A 28 -7.15 14.29 3.56
N HIS A 29 -7.26 12.95 3.35
CA HIS A 29 -8.29 12.26 2.53
C HIS A 29 -8.56 12.92 1.16
N ARG A 30 -7.50 13.31 0.44
CA ARG A 30 -7.60 13.86 -0.91
C ARG A 30 -6.78 13.02 -1.89
N PRO A 31 -7.29 12.77 -3.11
CA PRO A 31 -6.51 12.08 -4.12
C PRO A 31 -5.23 12.84 -4.45
N TYR A 32 -4.13 12.09 -4.61
CA TYR A 32 -2.85 12.66 -4.99
C TYR A 32 -2.11 11.75 -5.97
N ARG A 33 -1.16 12.35 -6.69
CA ARG A 33 -0.37 11.66 -7.71
C ARG A 33 1.03 11.37 -7.19
N ILE A 34 1.49 10.15 -7.44
CA ILE A 34 2.87 9.72 -7.21
C ILE A 34 3.60 9.68 -8.55
N LEU A 35 4.69 10.44 -8.63
CA LEU A 35 5.63 10.40 -9.75
C LEU A 35 6.77 9.47 -9.33
N ASN A 36 6.82 8.25 -9.87
CA ASN A 36 7.85 7.29 -9.51
C ASN A 36 9.13 7.58 -10.31
N SER A 37 10.25 7.76 -9.63
CA SER A 37 11.58 7.93 -10.26
C SER A 37 12.25 6.60 -10.61
N SER A 38 11.61 5.48 -10.28
CA SER A 38 12.11 4.13 -10.50
C SER A 38 10.96 3.22 -10.94
N PRO A 39 11.23 2.17 -11.72
CA PRO A 39 10.20 1.26 -12.19
C PRO A 39 9.41 0.66 -11.03
N LEU A 40 8.11 0.49 -11.24
CA LEU A 40 7.23 -0.18 -10.29
C LEU A 40 7.58 -1.68 -10.20
N ARG A 41 7.63 -2.21 -8.97
CA ARG A 41 7.82 -3.64 -8.71
C ARG A 41 6.46 -4.33 -8.70
N TRP A 42 6.09 -4.93 -9.83
CA TRP A 42 4.81 -5.62 -9.99
C TRP A 42 4.86 -7.06 -9.45
N GLU A 43 4.22 -7.32 -8.32
CA GLU A 43 4.16 -8.65 -7.69
C GLU A 43 2.83 -8.87 -6.94
N ASP A 44 2.17 -10.00 -7.21
CA ASP A 44 0.90 -10.37 -6.60
C ASP A 44 1.12 -10.98 -5.19
N ARG A 45 1.42 -10.11 -4.22
CA ARG A 45 1.73 -10.51 -2.84
C ARG A 45 0.54 -10.46 -1.90
N LEU A 46 -0.54 -9.77 -2.26
CA LEU A 46 -1.72 -9.65 -1.41
C LEU A 46 -2.84 -10.54 -1.94
N LYS A 47 -3.22 -11.52 -1.12
CA LYS A 47 -4.47 -12.24 -1.30
C LYS A 47 -5.61 -11.43 -0.70
N LEU A 48 -6.66 -11.28 -1.48
CA LEU A 48 -7.82 -10.49 -1.12
C LEU A 48 -9.09 -11.16 -1.65
N GLN A 49 -10.20 -10.78 -1.06
CA GLN A 49 -11.55 -11.10 -1.54
C GLN A 49 -12.24 -9.78 -1.89
N ILE A 50 -12.82 -9.71 -3.07
CA ILE A 50 -13.60 -8.56 -3.53
C ILE A 50 -15.07 -8.96 -3.54
N GLU A 51 -15.89 -8.18 -2.85
CA GLU A 51 -17.35 -8.27 -2.88
C GLU A 51 -17.89 -7.01 -3.55
N LYS A 52 -18.65 -7.18 -4.62
CA LYS A 52 -19.30 -6.07 -5.31
C LYS A 52 -20.54 -5.63 -4.54
N LEU A 53 -20.56 -4.40 -4.05
CA LEU A 53 -21.70 -3.81 -3.34
C LEU A 53 -22.62 -3.02 -4.28
N ASP A 54 -22.05 -2.34 -5.28
CA ASP A 54 -22.76 -1.59 -6.34
C ASP A 54 -21.91 -1.55 -7.63
N ILE A 55 -22.32 -0.82 -8.68
CA ILE A 55 -21.67 -0.78 -10.00
C ILE A 55 -20.16 -0.57 -9.90
N ASN A 56 -19.72 0.42 -9.12
CA ASN A 56 -18.30 0.72 -8.90
C ASN A 56 -17.87 0.53 -7.42
N TYR A 57 -18.81 0.28 -6.52
CA TYR A 57 -18.52 0.20 -5.09
C TYR A 57 -18.21 -1.23 -4.69
N HIS A 58 -17.03 -1.44 -4.12
CA HIS A 58 -16.52 -2.75 -3.77
C HIS A 58 -16.08 -2.77 -2.31
N LYS A 59 -16.42 -3.86 -1.62
CA LYS A 59 -15.85 -4.21 -0.33
C LYS A 59 -14.67 -5.15 -0.58
N ILE A 60 -13.49 -4.74 -0.14
CA ILE A 60 -12.27 -5.54 -0.24
C ILE A 60 -11.90 -6.03 1.15
N LYS A 61 -11.67 -7.33 1.25
CA LYS A 61 -11.16 -7.98 2.45
C LYS A 61 -9.77 -8.54 2.20
N PHE A 62 -8.80 -8.13 3.01
CA PHE A 62 -7.43 -8.64 2.96
C PHE A 62 -7.36 -9.97 3.70
N LEU A 63 -6.78 -10.98 3.05
CA LEU A 63 -6.71 -12.34 3.57
C LEU A 63 -5.30 -12.66 4.05
N GLU A 64 -4.32 -12.53 3.16
CA GLU A 64 -2.93 -12.90 3.42
C GLU A 64 -1.98 -11.99 2.64
N TYR A 65 -0.80 -11.74 3.20
CA TYR A 65 0.27 -11.01 2.52
C TYR A 65 1.53 -11.86 2.45
N ASP A 66 2.12 -12.06 1.28
CA ASP A 66 3.39 -12.77 1.11
C ASP A 66 4.59 -11.84 1.28
N LEU A 67 5.27 -11.89 2.43
CA LEU A 67 6.44 -11.05 2.71
C LEU A 67 7.70 -11.61 2.03
N ASP A 68 8.39 -10.78 1.24
CA ASP A 68 9.66 -11.17 0.62
C ASP A 68 10.83 -11.12 1.61
N LEU A 69 11.17 -12.27 2.18
CA LEU A 69 12.33 -12.40 3.06
C LEU A 69 13.67 -12.48 2.32
N SER A 70 13.70 -12.61 1.00
CA SER A 70 14.95 -12.77 0.25
C SER A 70 15.83 -11.52 0.30
N GLN A 71 15.19 -10.34 0.39
CA GLN A 71 15.86 -9.04 0.43
C GLN A 71 16.15 -8.55 1.86
N ILE A 72 15.60 -9.21 2.88
CA ILE A 72 15.69 -8.75 4.26
C ILE A 72 16.82 -9.48 4.99
N LYS A 73 17.85 -8.73 5.39
CA LYS A 73 18.97 -9.26 6.19
C LYS A 73 18.54 -9.46 7.64
N LEU A 74 18.13 -10.69 7.97
CA LEU A 74 17.79 -11.10 9.33
C LEU A 74 18.77 -12.17 9.84
N ASN A 75 19.09 -12.12 11.14
CA ASN A 75 19.71 -13.28 11.79
C ASN A 75 18.71 -14.44 11.88
N LYS A 76 19.22 -15.67 12.08
CA LYS A 76 18.41 -16.90 12.12
C LYS A 76 17.20 -16.78 13.08
N LYS A 77 17.44 -16.32 14.31
CA LYS A 77 16.41 -16.16 15.35
C LYS A 77 15.29 -15.19 14.94
N ASN A 78 15.65 -14.07 14.31
CA ASN A 78 14.67 -13.08 13.84
C ASN A 78 13.92 -13.60 12.61
N ARG A 79 14.62 -14.28 11.70
CA ARG A 79 14.01 -14.92 10.53
C ARG A 79 12.94 -15.92 10.93
N GLU A 80 13.24 -16.82 11.87
CA GLU A 80 12.27 -17.80 12.40
C GLU A 80 11.03 -17.12 13.03
N LYS A 81 11.21 -16.00 13.73
CA LYS A 81 10.10 -15.22 14.29
C LYS A 81 9.22 -14.61 13.20
N VAL A 82 9.84 -14.05 12.17
CA VAL A 82 9.13 -13.44 11.05
C VAL A 82 8.38 -14.50 10.25
N GLU A 83 9.00 -15.65 9.96
CA GLU A 83 8.35 -16.79 9.30
C GLU A 83 7.17 -17.34 10.13
N LYS A 84 7.30 -17.40 11.47
CA LYS A 84 6.18 -17.77 12.34
C LYS A 84 5.02 -16.75 12.26
N LEU A 85 5.34 -15.46 12.26
CA LEU A 85 4.32 -14.41 12.15
C LEU A 85 3.67 -14.41 10.77
N GLN A 86 4.42 -14.67 9.70
CA GLN A 86 3.93 -14.83 8.33
C GLN A 86 2.83 -15.89 8.23
N ASN A 87 3.00 -17.01 8.94
CA ASN A 87 2.03 -18.10 8.94
C ASN A 87 0.82 -17.88 9.87
N THR A 88 0.85 -16.87 10.74
CA THR A 88 -0.20 -16.67 11.77
C THR A 88 -0.93 -15.35 11.65
N ASN A 89 -0.28 -14.29 11.18
CA ASN A 89 -0.83 -12.96 10.98
C ASN A 89 0.03 -12.19 9.96
N SER A 90 0.02 -12.62 8.70
CA SER A 90 0.82 -12.01 7.64
C SER A 90 0.48 -10.54 7.37
N LEU A 91 -0.78 -10.14 7.55
CA LEU A 91 -1.24 -8.76 7.34
C LEU A 91 -0.57 -7.76 8.31
N ALA A 92 -0.02 -8.23 9.44
CA ALA A 92 0.76 -7.40 10.35
C ALA A 92 2.06 -6.85 9.73
N PHE A 93 2.49 -7.38 8.58
CA PHE A 93 3.64 -6.88 7.84
C PHE A 93 3.32 -5.73 6.88
N ILE A 94 2.05 -5.39 6.68
CA ILE A 94 1.68 -4.24 5.87
C ILE A 94 1.74 -2.99 6.74
N ASP A 95 2.61 -2.03 6.37
CA ASP A 95 2.66 -0.71 7.02
C ASP A 95 1.71 0.28 6.32
N TYR A 96 1.49 0.08 5.01
CA TYR A 96 0.63 0.93 4.19
C TYR A 96 0.07 0.15 3.00
N ILE A 97 -1.19 0.40 2.68
CA ILE A 97 -1.86 -0.09 1.47
C ILE A 97 -2.65 1.05 0.84
N ALA A 98 -2.67 1.10 -0.48
CA ALA A 98 -3.45 2.09 -1.20
C ALA A 98 -4.02 1.55 -2.51
N PHE A 99 -5.17 2.12 -2.89
CA PHE A 99 -5.91 1.83 -4.10
C PHE A 99 -6.00 3.08 -4.97
N GLY A 100 -5.97 2.86 -6.28
CA GLY A 100 -6.31 3.87 -7.26
C GLY A 100 -5.84 3.50 -8.65
N GLY A 101 -5.73 4.48 -9.54
CA GLY A 101 -5.43 4.26 -10.96
C GLY A 101 -3.94 4.24 -11.29
N HIS A 102 -3.56 3.38 -12.23
CA HIS A 102 -2.23 3.39 -12.86
C HIS A 102 -2.29 4.02 -14.26
N LEU A 103 -1.46 5.02 -14.51
CA LEU A 103 -1.29 5.63 -15.84
C LEU A 103 -0.05 5.02 -16.51
N GLU A 104 -0.28 4.04 -17.40
CA GLU A 104 0.76 3.17 -17.98
C GLU A 104 1.89 3.91 -18.70
N ASN A 105 1.66 5.13 -19.21
CA ASN A 105 2.67 5.84 -20.00
C ASN A 105 3.84 6.40 -19.18
N ASN A 106 3.70 6.58 -17.85
CA ASN A 106 4.68 7.30 -17.02
C ASN A 106 4.99 6.61 -15.68
N ASP A 107 4.55 5.37 -15.45
CA ASP A 107 4.58 4.72 -14.11
C ASP A 107 3.96 5.63 -13.02
N GLU A 108 2.99 6.46 -13.40
CA GLU A 108 2.30 7.38 -12.49
C GLU A 108 1.15 6.65 -11.81
N ILE A 109 1.02 6.87 -10.50
CA ILE A 109 -0.06 6.30 -9.72
C ILE A 109 -0.91 7.41 -9.13
N ILE A 110 -2.21 7.32 -9.31
CA ILE A 110 -3.19 8.14 -8.60
C ILE A 110 -3.64 7.33 -7.39
N ILE A 111 -3.44 7.87 -6.19
CA ILE A 111 -3.95 7.27 -4.95
C ILE A 111 -5.28 7.92 -4.63
N GLU A 112 -6.31 7.11 -4.44
CA GLU A 112 -7.68 7.56 -4.14
C GLU A 112 -8.13 7.10 -2.75
N TYR A 113 -7.74 5.88 -2.38
CA TYR A 113 -8.00 5.29 -1.07
C TYR A 113 -6.71 4.75 -0.48
N GLU A 114 -6.54 4.87 0.83
CA GLU A 114 -5.39 4.30 1.51
C GLU A 114 -5.69 3.99 2.97
N GLU A 115 -4.99 3.00 3.48
CA GLU A 115 -4.99 2.61 4.88
C GLU A 115 -3.54 2.46 5.34
N LEU A 116 -3.27 2.89 6.57
CA LEU A 116 -1.93 2.89 7.12
C LEU A 116 -1.92 2.40 8.56
N ARG A 117 -0.84 1.72 8.93
CA ARG A 117 -0.60 1.34 10.31
C ARG A 117 -0.47 2.59 11.18
N ARG A 118 -1.23 2.62 12.28
CA ARG A 118 -1.25 3.74 13.24
C ARG A 118 -0.51 3.37 14.54
N PRO A 119 0.00 4.34 15.31
CA PRO A 119 0.69 4.04 16.58
C PRO A 119 -0.17 3.25 17.58
N ASP A 120 -1.48 3.48 17.58
CA ASP A 120 -2.49 2.81 18.40
C ASP A 120 -3.03 1.52 17.76
N LYS A 121 -2.71 1.28 16.48
CA LYS A 121 -3.19 0.12 15.72
C LYS A 121 -2.05 -0.50 14.91
N LEU A 122 -1.48 -1.57 15.46
CA LEU A 122 -0.31 -2.24 14.92
C LEU A 122 -0.58 -3.08 13.65
N ILE A 123 -1.77 -3.01 13.08
CA ILE A 123 -2.20 -3.65 11.83
C ILE A 123 -3.11 -2.66 11.10
N ILE A 124 -3.09 -2.67 9.77
CA ILE A 124 -4.07 -1.94 8.96
C ILE A 124 -5.50 -2.45 9.23
N ASP A 125 -6.51 -1.67 8.89
CA ASP A 125 -7.85 -2.22 8.68
C ASP A 125 -7.81 -3.30 7.60
N THR A 126 -8.37 -4.48 7.90
CA THR A 126 -8.34 -5.65 7.01
C THR A 126 -9.51 -5.67 6.03
N GLU A 127 -10.42 -4.71 6.14
CA GLU A 127 -11.55 -4.52 5.26
C GLU A 127 -11.62 -3.04 4.87
N MET A 128 -11.87 -2.77 3.59
CA MET A 128 -12.03 -1.43 3.05
C MET A 128 -13.17 -1.41 2.04
N GLU A 129 -13.93 -0.33 2.02
CA GLU A 129 -14.90 -0.05 0.97
C GLU A 129 -14.34 1.03 0.06
N VAL A 130 -14.32 0.74 -1.24
CA VAL A 130 -13.64 1.57 -2.24
C VAL A 130 -14.50 1.68 -3.50
N ASP A 131 -14.54 2.87 -4.09
CA ASP A 131 -15.09 3.10 -5.42
C ASP A 131 -13.95 2.81 -6.42
N LEU A 132 -14.03 1.67 -7.11
CA LEU A 132 -12.97 1.21 -8.00
C LEU A 132 -13.44 1.20 -9.44
N ASN A 133 -12.58 1.71 -10.31
CA ASN A 133 -12.67 1.52 -11.75
C ASN A 133 -11.90 0.26 -12.19
N LEU A 134 -12.24 -0.28 -13.37
CA LEU A 134 -11.68 -1.51 -13.98
C LEU A 134 -10.15 -1.56 -14.18
N HIS A 135 -9.40 -0.48 -13.91
CA HIS A 135 -7.94 -0.41 -14.07
C HIS A 135 -7.24 -0.07 -12.75
N SER A 136 -7.85 -0.48 -11.64
CA SER A 136 -7.33 -0.19 -10.31
C SER A 136 -6.12 -1.05 -9.97
N ILE A 137 -5.21 -0.47 -9.22
CA ILE A 137 -4.03 -1.13 -8.69
C ILE A 137 -4.01 -1.01 -7.18
N ILE A 138 -3.28 -1.92 -6.57
CA ILE A 138 -2.96 -1.91 -5.15
C ILE A 138 -1.48 -1.60 -5.02
N ARG A 139 -1.15 -0.55 -4.27
CA ARG A 139 0.22 -0.30 -3.81
C ARG A 139 0.35 -0.74 -2.37
N ILE A 140 1.41 -1.47 -2.06
CA ILE A 140 1.69 -2.00 -0.73
C ILE A 140 3.08 -1.57 -0.32
N VAL A 141 3.23 -1.15 0.93
CA VAL A 141 4.54 -0.97 1.58
C VAL A 141 4.58 -1.83 2.83
N ASP A 142 5.59 -2.69 2.92
CA ASP A 142 5.79 -3.54 4.09
C ASP A 142 6.49 -2.80 5.24
N VAL A 143 6.50 -3.40 6.43
CA VAL A 143 7.17 -2.85 7.62
C VAL A 143 8.70 -2.75 7.49
N PHE A 144 9.30 -3.33 6.44
CA PHE A 144 10.71 -3.22 6.11
C PHE A 144 10.98 -2.16 5.02
N GLY A 145 9.93 -1.49 4.54
CA GLY A 145 10.00 -0.43 3.53
C GLY A 145 10.11 -0.95 2.09
N GLN A 146 9.85 -2.23 1.82
CA GLN A 146 9.75 -2.72 0.45
C GLN A 146 8.38 -2.33 -0.13
N GLU A 147 8.40 -1.84 -1.37
CA GLU A 147 7.21 -1.38 -2.07
C GLU A 147 6.89 -2.29 -3.25
N TYR A 148 5.61 -2.62 -3.41
CA TYR A 148 5.10 -3.47 -4.49
C TYR A 148 3.80 -2.89 -5.05
N VAL A 149 3.50 -3.26 -6.29
CA VAL A 149 2.23 -2.95 -6.94
C VAL A 149 1.61 -4.25 -7.45
N GLN A 150 0.31 -4.39 -7.28
CA GLN A 150 -0.48 -5.52 -7.77
C GLN A 150 -1.65 -4.97 -8.60
N ARG A 151 -1.99 -5.65 -9.70
CA ARG A 151 -3.20 -5.33 -10.45
C ARG A 151 -4.42 -5.87 -9.71
N LEU A 152 -5.47 -5.08 -9.62
CA LEU A 152 -6.76 -5.59 -9.16
C LEU A 152 -7.45 -6.22 -10.37
N ASN A 153 -7.47 -7.55 -10.42
CA ASN A 153 -8.22 -8.28 -11.43
C ASN A 153 -9.54 -8.76 -10.81
N ASP A 154 -10.65 -8.51 -11.49
CA ASP A 154 -11.99 -9.02 -11.13
C ASP A 154 -12.08 -10.55 -11.31
#